data_AF-A0A1L7LM18-F1
#
_entry.id   AF-A0A1L7LM18-F1
#
_cell.length_a   1.000
_cell.length_b   1.000
_cell.length_c   1.000
_cell.angle_alpha   90.00
_cell.angle_beta   90.00
_cell.angle_gamma   90.00
#
_symmetry.space_group_name_H-M   'P 1'
#
loop_
_entity.id
_entity.type
_entity.pdbx_description
1 polymer ?
#
loop_
_entity_poly.entity_id
_entity_poly.type
_entity_poly.pdbx_seq_one_letter_code
_entity_poly.pdbx_strand_id
1 'polypeptide(L)' 'MVTHDIELASQTDRSLILKDGVIHQELLKPTAQSLYQALEAET' A
#
# COMPACT_ATOMS: atom_id res chain seq x y z
N MET A 1 -0.01 10.58 5.72
CA MET A 1 -0.73 9.77 6.72
C MET A 1 -0.11 8.38 6.70
N VAL A 2 0.02 7.72 7.85
CA VAL A 2 0.45 6.32 7.94
C VAL A 2 -0.71 5.54 8.53
N THR A 3 -1.12 4.46 7.88
CA THR A 3 -2.26 3.64 8.30
C THR A 3 -1.98 2.18 7.97
N HIS A 4 -2.55 1.28 8.77
CA HIS A 4 -2.64 -0.15 8.46
C HIS A 4 -4.01 -0.53 7.87
N ASP A 5 -4.95 0.42 7.83
CA ASP A 5 -6.27 0.25 7.24
C ASP A 5 -6.16 0.37 5.71
N ILE A 6 -6.28 -0.78 5.03
CA ILE A 6 -6.16 -0.91 3.58
C ILE A 6 -7.32 -0.23 2.86
N GLU A 7 -8.54 -0.30 3.41
CA GLU A 7 -9.72 0.34 2.83
C GLU A 7 -9.52 1.84 2.79
N LEU A 8 -9.02 2.43 3.88
CA LEU A 8 -8.72 3.85 3.94
C LEU A 8 -7.56 4.24 3.01
N ALA A 9 -6.51 3.43 2.94
CA ALA A 9 -5.38 3.67 2.03
C ALA A 9 -5.80 3.62 0.55
N SER A 10 -6.79 2.78 0.20
CA SER A 10 -7.32 2.65 -1.16
C SER A 10 -8.10 3.88 -1.64
N GLN A 11 -8.55 4.74 -0.72
CA GLN A 11 -9.31 5.96 -1.07
C GLN A 11 -8.40 7.16 -1.34
N THR A 12 -7.09 6.95 -1.40
CA THR A 12 -6.09 7.99 -1.64
C THR A 12 -5.69 8.07 -3.11
N ASP A 13 -5.11 9.19 -3.52
CA ASP A 13 -4.54 9.30 -4.87
C ASP A 13 -3.24 8.51 -5.03
N ARG A 14 -2.51 8.29 -3.92
CA ARG A 14 -1.19 7.63 -3.89
C ARG A 14 -1.00 6.91 -2.56
N SER A 15 -0.50 5.68 -2.63
CA SER A 15 -0.05 4.91 -1.46
C SER A 15 1.40 4.47 -1.62
N LEU A 16 2.14 4.51 -0.51
CA LEU A 16 3.52 4.03 -0.44
C LEU A 16 3.57 2.84 0.52
N ILE A 17 4.12 1.73 0.06
CA ILE A 17 4.39 0.56 0.89
C ILE A 17 5.78 0.73 1.49
N LEU A 18 5.83 0.77 2.83
CA LEU A 18 7.05 0.85 3.61
C LEU A 18 7.36 -0.53 4.20
N LYS A 19 8.58 -0.99 4.01
CA LYS A 19 9.09 -2.25 4.58
C LYS A 19 10.54 -2.05 5.01
N ASP A 20 10.92 -2.55 6.18
CA ASP A 20 12.29 -2.44 6.72
C ASP A 20 12.86 -1.01 6.71
N GLY A 21 11.99 -0.02 6.90
CA GLY A 21 12.35 1.40 6.90
C GLY A 21 12.60 1.99 5.51
N VAL A 22 12.37 1.25 4.42
CA VAL A 22 12.51 1.72 3.04
C VAL A 22 11.16 1.72 2.31
N ILE A 23 11.03 2.60 1.30
CA ILE A 23 9.89 2.57 0.39
C ILE A 23 10.10 1.39 -0.54
N HIS A 24 9.28 0.36 -0.37
CA HIS A 24 9.33 -0.85 -1.17
C HIS A 24 8.58 -0.66 -2.50
N GLN A 25 7.41 -0.02 -2.45
CA GLN A 25 6.56 0.16 -3.61
C GLN A 25 5.76 1.46 -3.54
N GLU A 26 5.49 2.03 -4.71
CA GLU A 26 4.58 3.15 -4.89
C GLU A 26 3.41 2.74 -5.78
N LEU A 27 2.19 3.09 -5.35
CA LEU A 27 0.95 2.84 -6.06
C LEU A 27 0.24 4.17 -6.34
N LEU A 28 -0.07 4.42 -7.61
CA LEU A 28 -0.89 5.55 -8.06
C LEU A 28 -2.34 5.09 -8.21
N LYS A 29 -3.28 5.86 -7.64
CA LYS A 29 -4.71 5.50 -7.53
C LYS A 29 -4.89 4.07 -7.01
N PRO A 30 -4.36 3.76 -5.81
CA PRO A 30 -4.41 2.42 -5.24
C PRO A 30 -5.84 1.91 -5.13
N THR A 31 -6.01 0.60 -5.33
CA THR A 31 -7.23 -0.13 -4.95
C THR A 31 -6.93 -1.04 -3.76
N ALA A 32 -7.95 -1.40 -2.98
CA ALA A 32 -7.79 -2.33 -1.87
C ALA A 32 -7.09 -3.62 -2.33
N GLN A 33 -7.51 -4.18 -3.46
CA GLN A 33 -6.89 -5.37 -4.06
C GLN A 33 -5.40 -5.17 -4.38
N SER A 34 -5.00 -4.04 -4.97
CA SER A 34 -3.59 -3.77 -5.27
C SER A 34 -2.73 -3.64 -4.01
N LEU A 35 -3.30 -3.09 -2.94
CA LEU A 35 -2.64 -2.95 -1.64
C LEU A 35 -2.49 -4.31 -0.96
N TYR A 36 -3.53 -5.15 -0.98
CA TYR A 36 -3.46 -6.53 -0.50
C TYR A 36 -2.38 -7.31 -1.24
N GLN A 37 -2.33 -7.24 -2.57
CA GLN A 37 -1.30 -7.92 -3.36
C GLN A 37 0.11 -7.40 -3.05
N ALA A 38 0.28 -6.09 -2.88
CA ALA A 38 1.58 -5.51 -2.54
C ALA A 38 2.08 -5.93 -1.14
N LEU A 39 1.17 -6.29 -0.24
CA LEU A 39 1.48 -6.83 1.09
C LEU A 39 1.64 -8.36 1.08
N GLU A 40 0.89 -9.08 0.24
CA GLU A 40 0.91 -10.55 0.13
C GLU A 40 2.00 -11.10 -0.79
N ALA A 41 2.61 -10.30 -1.67
CA ALA A 41 3.68 -10.72 -2.58
C ALA A 41 4.98 -11.20 -1.87
N GLU A 42 4.93 -11.43 -0.56
CA GLU A 42 5.92 -12.15 0.22
C GLU A 42 5.68 -13.67 0.14
N THR A 43 6.27 -14.31 -0.88
CA THR A 43 6.75 -15.69 -0.76
C THR A 43 8.11 -15.83 -1.41
#